data_AF-A0A2J6SQY8-F1
#
_entry.id   AF-A0A2J6SQY8-F1
#
_cell.length_a   1.000
_cell.length_b   1.000
_cell.length_c   1.000
_cell.angle_alpha   90.00
_cell.angle_beta   90.00
_cell.angle_gamma   90.00
#
_symmetry.space_group_name_H-M   'P 1'
#
loop_
_entity.id
_entity.type
_entity.pdbx_description
1 polymer ?
#
loop_
_entity_poly.entity_id
_entity_poly.type
_entity_poly.pdbx_seq_one_letter_code
_entity_poly.pdbx_strand_id
1 'polypeptide(L)' 'LDYWKSNAARFPVLALIARKYLGIPASSAASERFFSQGALIISKLRNRLNKSTFEIISCLKSW' A
#
# COMPACT_ATOMS: atom_id res chain seq x y z
N LEU A 1 13.86 -5.08 -1.27
CA LEU A 1 13.94 -6.19 -0.28
C LEU A 1 14.55 -7.47 -0.87
N ASP A 2 14.92 -7.45 -2.15
CA ASP A 2 15.26 -8.64 -2.93
C ASP A 2 16.50 -9.37 -2.43
N TYR A 3 17.50 -8.64 -1.92
CA TYR A 3 18.66 -9.25 -1.28
C TYR A 3 18.26 -10.17 -0.11
N TRP A 4 17.41 -9.67 0.80
CA TRP A 4 16.93 -10.45 1.96
C TRP A 4 16.02 -11.60 1.54
N LYS A 5 15.27 -11.44 0.44
CA LYS A 5 14.46 -12.51 -0.16
C LYS A 5 15.34 -13.65 -0.68
N SER A 6 16.39 -13.34 -1.44
CA SER A 6 17.32 -14.34 -1.99
C SER A 6 18.17 -15.03 -0.93
N ASN A 7 18.46 -14.35 0.19
CA ASN A 7 19.30 -14.87 1.27
C ASN A 7 18.50 -15.42 2.48
N ALA A 8 17.18 -15.55 2.36
CA ALA A 8 16.32 -15.97 3.47
C ALA A 8 16.67 -17.38 4.01
N ALA A 9 17.10 -18.29 3.14
CA ALA A 9 17.52 -19.64 3.56
C ALA A 9 18.82 -19.62 4.38
N ARG A 10 19.74 -18.71 4.05
CA ARG A 10 21.04 -18.56 4.74
C ARG A 10 20.90 -17.79 6.06
N PHE A 11 19.98 -16.82 6.11
CA PHE A 11 19.75 -15.98 7.28
C PHE A 11 18.25 -15.88 7.61
N PRO A 12 17.61 -16.96 8.10
CA PRO A 12 16.15 -17.00 8.25
C PRO A 12 15.60 -15.96 9.23
N VAL A 13 16.27 -15.79 10.37
CA VAL A 13 15.85 -14.81 11.40
C VAL A 13 16.12 -13.38 10.94
N LEU A 14 17.28 -13.12 10.35
CA LEU A 14 17.66 -11.77 9.93
C LEU A 14 16.84 -11.30 8.74
N ALA A 15 16.54 -12.17 7.77
CA ALA A 15 15.66 -11.87 6.66
C ALA A 15 14.22 -11.57 7.14
N LEU A 16 13.74 -12.26 8.18
CA LEU A 16 12.45 -11.97 8.81
C LEU A 16 12.42 -10.57 9.42
N ILE A 17 13.46 -10.21 10.19
CA ILE A 17 13.60 -8.88 10.79
C ILE A 17 13.70 -7.81 9.70
N ALA A 18 14.58 -8.00 8.72
CA ALA A 18 14.78 -7.06 7.63
C ALA A 18 13.48 -6.80 6.85
N ARG A 19 12.71 -7.84 6.54
CA ARG A 19 11.40 -7.67 5.90
C ARG A 19 10.42 -6.88 6.76
N LYS A 20 10.41 -7.11 8.07
CA LYS A 20 9.51 -6.41 8.99
C LYS A 20 9.84 -4.93 9.13
N TYR A 21 11.12 -4.57 9.24
CA TYR A 21 11.53 -3.19 9.50
C TYR A 21 11.78 -2.39 8.22
N LEU A 22 12.40 -2.97 7.21
CA LEU A 22 12.70 -2.28 5.95
C LEU A 22 11.51 -2.27 4.99
N GLY A 23 10.48 -3.09 5.22
CA GLY A 23 9.25 -3.08 4.43
C GLY A 23 8.29 -1.95 4.80
N ILE A 24 8.52 -1.26 5.93
CA ILE A 24 7.70 -0.14 6.37
C ILE A 24 8.08 1.09 5.53
N PRO A 25 7.11 1.77 4.90
CA PRO A 25 7.38 3.03 4.20
C PRO A 25 8.01 4.05 5.15
N ALA A 26 9.08 4.71 4.72
CA ALA A 26 9.76 5.72 5.53
C ALA A 26 8.92 6.99 5.76
N SER A 27 7.87 7.20 4.96
CA SER A 27 7.00 8.38 5.05
C SER A 27 5.53 8.05 4.75
N SER A 28 4.64 8.97 5.08
CA SER A 28 3.21 8.93 4.76
C SER A 28 2.90 9.12 3.28
N ALA A 29 3.90 9.41 2.43
CA ALA A 29 3.69 9.78 1.04
C ALA A 29 2.91 8.71 0.23
N ALA A 30 3.11 7.43 0.54
CA ALA A 30 2.34 6.35 -0.07
C ALA A 30 0.83 6.45 0.27
N SER A 31 0.52 6.73 1.54
CA SER A 31 -0.84 6.93 2.03
C SER A 31 -1.45 8.21 1.45
N GLU A 32 -0.69 9.32 1.42
CA GLU A 32 -1.14 10.59 0.85
C GLU A 32 -1.45 10.46 -0.64
N ARG A 33 -0.63 9.71 -1.40
CA ARG A 33 -0.91 9.39 -2.80
C ARG A 33 -2.19 8.59 -2.97
N PHE A 34 -2.43 7.60 -2.09
CA PHE A 34 -3.68 6.83 -2.09
C PHE A 34 -4.89 7.74 -1.83
N PHE A 35 -4.84 8.60 -0.81
CA PHE A 35 -5.94 9.53 -0.51
C PHE A 35 -6.15 10.58 -1.61
N SER A 36 -5.08 11.07 -2.23
CA SER A 36 -5.15 11.99 -3.36
C SER A 36 -5.88 11.34 -4.55
N GLN A 37 -5.59 10.07 -4.86
CA GLN A 37 -6.36 9.33 -5.86
C GLN A 37 -7.81 9.08 -5.42
N GLY A 38 -8.04 8.80 -4.14
CA GLY A 38 -9.39 8.68 -3.57
C GLY A 38 -10.24 9.95 -3.76
N ALA A 39 -9.63 11.13 -3.64
CA ALA A 39 -10.28 12.42 -3.87
C ALA A 39 -10.68 12.63 -5.36
N LEU A 40 -10.00 11.98 -6.31
CA LEU A 40 -10.42 11.99 -7.72
C LEU A 40 -11.61 11.06 -7.96
N ILE A 41 -11.67 9.92 -7.25
CA ILE A 41 -12.79 8.96 -7.31
C ILE A 41 -14.05 9.59 -6.68
N ILE A 42 -13.90 10.20 -5.51
CA ILE A 42 -14.95 10.97 -4.82
C ILE A 42 -14.81 12.44 -5.23
N SER A 43 -15.05 12.74 -6.51
CA SER A 43 -15.10 14.13 -6.94
C SER A 43 -16.36 14.82 -6.40
N LYS A 44 -16.33 16.16 -6.27
CA LYS A 44 -17.52 16.95 -5.85
C LYS A 44 -18.76 16.67 -6.71
N LEU A 45 -18.58 16.22 -7.96
CA LEU A 45 -19.65 15.88 -8.91
C LEU A 45 -20.09 14.40 -8.83
N ARG A 46 -19.28 13.52 -8.23
CA ARG A 46 -19.55 12.08 -8.05
C ARG A 46 -19.55 11.71 -6.56
N ASN A 47 -20.39 12.38 -5.78
CA ASN A 47 -20.48 12.23 -4.32
C ASN A 47 -21.54 11.20 -3.84
N ARG A 48 -22.29 10.56 -4.74
CA ARG A 48 -23.30 9.52 -4.40
C ARG A 48 -22.74 8.09 -4.46
N LEU A 49 -21.44 7.92 -4.25
CA LEU A 49 -20.83 6.59 -4.27
C LEU A 49 -21.03 5.90 -2.91
N ASN A 50 -21.57 4.68 -2.91
CA ASN A 50 -21.65 3.88 -1.70
C ASN A 50 -20.24 3.52 -1.20
N LYS A 51 -20.06 3.46 0.12
CA LYS A 51 -18.78 3.13 0.77
C LYS A 51 -18.16 1.83 0.23
N SER A 52 -18.98 0.79 0.08
CA SER A 52 -18.55 -0.52 -0.46
C SER A 52 -18.02 -0.39 -1.89
N THR A 53 -18.69 0.36 -2.75
CA THR A 53 -18.25 0.61 -4.12
C THR A 53 -16.95 1.41 -4.15
N PHE A 54 -16.77 2.39 -3.25
CA PHE A 54 -15.52 3.15 -3.11
C PHE A 54 -14.33 2.24 -2.74
N GLU A 55 -14.52 1.36 -1.75
CA GLU A 55 -13.48 0.43 -1.30
C GLU A 55 -13.07 -0.53 -2.42
N ILE A 56 -14.04 -1.06 -3.18
CA ILE A 56 -13.76 -1.94 -4.33
C ILE A 56 -12.96 -1.20 -5.40
N ILE A 57 -13.37 0.00 -5.78
CA ILE A 57 -12.65 0.80 -6.79
C ILE A 57 -11.26 1.17 -6.30
N SER A 58 -11.11 1.53 -5.02
CA SER A 58 -9.82 1.87 -4.44
C SER A 58 -8.86 0.68 -4.44
N CYS A 59 -9.36 -0.51 -4.10
CA CYS A 59 -8.60 -1.75 -4.19
C CYS A 59 -8.18 -2.04 -5.65
N LEU A 60 -9.12 -1.97 -6.60
CA LEU A 60 -8.82 -2.16 -8.03
C LEU A 60 -7.79 -1.16 -8.60
N LYS A 61 -7.64 0.01 -7.98
CA LYS A 61 -6.69 1.05 -8.40
C LYS A 61 -5.34 0.98 -7.68
N SER A 62 -5.26 0.29 -6.54
CA SER A 62 -4.03 0.16 -5.75
C SER A 62 -3.22 -1.10 -6.08
N TRP A 63 -3.86 -2.12 -6.64
CA TRP A 63 -3.23 -3.33 -7.17
C TRP A 63 -2.69 -3.10 -8.58
#